data_AF-A0A2J6JBG3-F1
#
_entry.id   AF-A0A2J6JBG3-F1
#
_cell.length_a   1.000
_cell.length_b   1.000
_cell.length_c   1.000
_cell.angle_alpha   90.00
_cell.angle_beta   90.00
_cell.angle_gamma   90.00
#
_symmetry.space_group_name_H-M   'P 1'
#
loop_
_entity.id
_entity.type
_entity.pdbx_description
1 polymer ?
#
loop_
_entity_poly.entity_id
_entity_poly.type
_entity_poly.pdbx_seq_one_letter_code
_entity_poly.pdbx_strand_id
1 'polypeptide(L)'
;MIEAIEDAIAARLKSEIADLKTVDSYAGQFEAEVPKLLPTLPAAFIAWPSSRFDGVAYNSTDEKPRFTVLVAAKDLRSQAKARKGDAGAATLVRAALQALRGQNLGLEIERLKPEGISLVYTARGLVVYGLDMSTGFTL
;
A
#
# COMPACT_ATOMS: atom_id res chain seq x y z
N MET A 1 14.03 4.05 -10.56
CA MET A 1 14.07 3.70 -9.12
C MET A 1 12.66 3.56 -8.55
N ILE A 2 11.78 4.56 -8.72
CA ILE A 2 10.39 4.51 -8.22
C ILE A 2 9.64 3.24 -8.62
N GLU A 3 9.60 2.89 -9.92
CA GLU A 3 8.96 1.67 -10.41
C GLU A 3 9.52 0.40 -9.75
N ALA A 4 10.84 0.32 -9.58
CA ALA A 4 11.47 -0.83 -8.90
C ALA A 4 11.06 -0.93 -7.42
N ILE A 5 10.85 0.20 -6.74
CA ILE A 5 10.34 0.21 -5.37
C ILE A 5 8.87 -0.22 -5.35
N GLU A 6 8.03 0.27 -6.28
CA GLU A 6 6.63 -0.16 -6.39
C GLU A 6 6.51 -1.67 -6.60
N ASP A 7 7.25 -2.21 -7.58
CA ASP A 7 7.29 -3.64 -7.89
C ASP A 7 7.75 -4.47 -6.68
N ALA A 8 8.77 -4.00 -5.96
CA ALA A 8 9.29 -4.70 -4.79
C ALA A 8 8.32 -4.63 -3.60
N ILE A 9 7.58 -3.53 -3.41
CA ILE A 9 6.49 -3.43 -2.44
C ILE A 9 5.39 -4.44 -2.82
N ALA A 10 4.95 -4.45 -4.09
CA ALA A 10 3.92 -5.35 -4.59
C ALA A 10 4.30 -6.82 -4.39
N ALA A 11 5.52 -7.20 -4.78
CA ALA A 11 6.05 -8.54 -4.59
C ALA A 11 6.06 -8.96 -3.11
N ARG A 12 6.50 -8.07 -2.22
CA ARG A 12 6.57 -8.36 -0.78
C ARG A 12 5.18 -8.53 -0.16
N LEU A 13 4.23 -7.66 -0.51
CA LEU A 13 2.86 -7.78 -0.02
C LEU A 13 2.21 -9.10 -0.49
N LYS A 14 2.44 -9.47 -1.75
CA LYS A 14 1.93 -10.72 -2.32
C LYS A 14 2.54 -11.96 -1.65
N SER A 15 3.81 -11.91 -1.21
CA SER A 15 4.45 -13.03 -0.52
C SER A 15 4.07 -13.14 0.95
N GLU A 16 3.86 -12.02 1.64
CA GLU A 16 3.65 -11.99 3.10
C GLU A 16 2.17 -12.06 3.51
N ILE A 17 1.25 -11.71 2.61
CA ILE A 17 -0.19 -11.59 2.92
C ILE A 17 -0.99 -12.51 1.99
N ALA A 18 -1.13 -13.77 2.40
CA ALA A 18 -1.84 -14.80 1.63
C ALA A 18 -3.31 -14.48 1.31
N ASP A 19 -3.94 -13.60 2.10
CA ASP A 19 -5.36 -13.22 1.95
C ASP A 19 -5.59 -12.22 0.79
N LEU A 20 -4.54 -11.60 0.25
CA LEU A 20 -4.66 -10.69 -0.89
C LEU A 20 -4.86 -11.48 -2.18
N LYS A 21 -5.97 -11.22 -2.88
CA LYS A 21 -6.21 -11.78 -4.22
C LYS A 21 -5.54 -10.98 -5.32
N THR A 22 -5.46 -9.67 -5.13
CA THR A 22 -4.94 -8.73 -6.14
C THR A 22 -3.91 -7.81 -5.49
N VAL A 23 -2.74 -7.68 -6.11
CA VAL A 23 -1.70 -6.73 -5.74
C VAL A 23 -1.13 -6.12 -7.02
N ASP A 24 -1.22 -4.80 -7.16
CA ASP A 24 -0.85 -4.10 -8.40
C ASP A 24 -0.55 -2.60 -8.14
N SER A 25 -0.04 -1.86 -9.12
CA SER A 25 0.05 -0.40 -9.04
C SER A 25 -1.33 0.26 -9.16
N TYR A 26 -1.50 1.39 -8.50
CA TYR A 26 -2.74 2.16 -8.52
C TYR A 26 -2.85 2.95 -9.83
N ALA A 27 -3.92 2.70 -10.57
CA ALA A 27 -4.24 3.31 -11.86
C ALA A 27 -5.70 3.82 -11.90
N GLY A 28 -6.22 4.29 -10.77
CA GLY A 28 -7.60 4.78 -10.66
C GLY A 28 -8.62 3.68 -10.40
N GLN A 29 -8.23 2.52 -9.86
CA GLN A 29 -9.15 1.39 -9.64
C GLN A 29 -10.37 1.79 -8.80
N PHE A 30 -10.23 2.75 -7.87
CA PHE A 30 -11.35 3.21 -7.02
C PHE A 30 -12.24 4.27 -7.68
N GLU A 31 -11.87 4.79 -8.84
CA GLU A 31 -12.70 5.71 -9.64
C GLU A 31 -13.69 4.95 -10.53
N ALA A 32 -13.45 3.64 -10.73
CA ALA A 32 -14.38 2.74 -11.40
C ALA A 32 -15.61 2.43 -10.53
N GLU A 33 -16.68 1.93 -11.15
CA GLU A 33 -17.87 1.46 -10.45
C GLU A 33 -17.51 0.37 -9.42
N VAL A 34 -17.74 0.65 -8.12
CA VAL A 34 -17.46 -0.25 -6.98
C VAL A 34 -17.85 -1.72 -7.23
N PRO A 35 -19.00 -2.06 -7.86
CA PRO A 35 -19.36 -3.45 -8.18
C PRO A 35 -18.30 -4.22 -8.99
N LYS A 36 -17.55 -3.53 -9.87
CA LYS A 36 -16.50 -4.15 -10.69
C LYS A 36 -15.25 -4.53 -9.89
N LEU A 37 -15.04 -3.88 -8.74
CA LEU A 37 -13.92 -4.18 -7.82
C LEU A 37 -14.24 -5.32 -6.86
N LEU A 38 -15.50 -5.54 -6.50
CA LEU A 38 -15.87 -6.55 -5.50
C LEU A 38 -15.33 -7.97 -5.76
N PRO A 39 -15.19 -8.45 -7.02
CA PRO A 39 -14.58 -9.76 -7.31
C PRO A 39 -13.08 -9.83 -7.00
N THR A 40 -12.35 -8.71 -7.09
CA THR A 40 -10.89 -8.66 -6.91
C THR A 40 -10.47 -8.51 -5.45
N LEU A 41 -11.42 -8.29 -4.54
CA LEU A 41 -11.18 -8.13 -3.10
C LEU A 41 -10.96 -9.46 -2.36
N PRO A 42 -10.05 -9.50 -1.35
CA PRO A 42 -9.23 -8.37 -0.88
C PRO A 42 -8.09 -7.99 -1.83
N ALA A 43 -7.76 -6.70 -1.90
CA ALA A 43 -6.77 -6.17 -2.83
C ALA A 43 -5.85 -5.14 -2.15
N ALA A 44 -4.63 -5.00 -2.66
CA ALA A 44 -3.70 -3.93 -2.32
C ALA A 44 -3.24 -3.22 -3.60
N PHE A 45 -3.27 -1.89 -3.61
CA PHE A 45 -2.76 -1.08 -4.72
C PHE A 45 -1.66 -0.13 -4.24
N ILE A 46 -0.57 -0.02 -4.99
CA ILE A 46 0.57 0.81 -4.63
C ILE A 46 0.51 2.11 -5.44
N ALA A 47 0.60 3.26 -4.78
CA ALA A 47 0.66 4.56 -5.43
C ALA A 47 1.91 5.32 -4.98
N TRP A 48 2.52 6.08 -5.89
CA TRP A 48 3.51 7.10 -5.57
C TRP A 48 2.89 8.50 -5.68
N PRO A 49 2.42 9.10 -4.58
CA PRO A 49 1.79 10.43 -4.62
C PRO A 49 2.78 11.59 -4.77
N SER A 50 4.02 11.46 -4.31
CA SER A 50 4.97 12.58 -4.27
C SER A 50 6.40 12.14 -3.96
N SER A 51 7.38 12.94 -4.39
CA SER A 51 8.76 12.91 -3.90
C SER A 51 9.21 14.28 -3.40
N ARG A 52 10.12 14.28 -2.42
CA ARG A 52 10.89 15.45 -2.01
C ARG A 52 12.34 15.30 -2.44
N PHE A 53 13.01 16.39 -2.77
CA PHE A 53 14.40 16.38 -3.21
C PHE A 53 15.23 17.28 -2.30
N ASP A 54 16.28 16.72 -1.70
CA ASP A 54 17.20 17.42 -0.81
C ASP A 54 18.59 17.50 -1.47
N GLY A 55 19.16 18.69 -1.57
CA GLY A 55 20.52 18.88 -2.10
C GLY A 55 21.57 18.53 -1.04
N VAL A 56 22.49 17.61 -1.36
CA VAL A 56 23.44 17.04 -0.38
C VAL A 56 24.88 17.54 -0.60
N ALA A 57 25.31 17.67 -1.87
CA ALA A 57 26.62 18.18 -2.26
C ALA A 57 26.59 18.70 -3.72
N TYR A 58 27.69 19.28 -4.21
CA TYR A 58 27.82 19.70 -5.62
C TYR A 58 27.46 18.52 -6.55
N ASN A 59 26.33 18.67 -7.27
CA ASN A 59 25.75 17.68 -8.20
C ASN A 59 25.21 16.36 -7.60
N SER A 60 24.93 16.28 -6.29
CA SER A 60 24.26 15.12 -5.70
C SER A 60 22.94 15.53 -5.04
N THR A 61 21.87 14.81 -5.36
CA THR A 61 20.51 15.05 -4.86
C THR A 61 19.96 13.78 -4.25
N ASP A 62 19.48 13.85 -3.01
CA ASP A 62 18.72 12.77 -2.40
C ASP A 62 17.25 12.92 -2.77
N GLU A 63 16.64 11.87 -3.33
CA GLU A 63 15.21 11.78 -3.53
C GLU A 63 14.57 11.02 -2.35
N LYS A 64 13.52 11.59 -1.78
CA LYS A 64 12.71 11.02 -0.69
C LYS A 64 11.28 10.80 -1.16
N PRO A 65 11.00 9.66 -1.81
CA PRO A 65 9.65 9.35 -2.27
C PRO A 65 8.75 8.95 -1.10
N ARG A 66 7.46 9.27 -1.27
CA ARG A 66 6.36 8.73 -0.48
C ARG A 66 5.58 7.73 -1.34
N PHE A 67 5.22 6.60 -0.74
CA PHE A 67 4.35 5.59 -1.31
C PHE A 67 3.11 5.42 -0.43
N THR A 68 1.96 5.19 -1.04
CA THR A 68 0.72 4.84 -0.35
C THR A 68 0.29 3.45 -0.78
N VAL A 69 0.17 2.53 0.17
CA VAL A 69 -0.44 1.21 -0.05
C VAL A 69 -1.91 1.29 0.30
N LEU A 70 -2.77 1.22 -0.72
CA LEU A 70 -4.21 1.25 -0.61
C LEU A 70 -4.75 -0.17 -0.46
N VAL A 71 -5.20 -0.53 0.74
CA VAL A 71 -5.74 -1.84 1.06
C VAL A 71 -7.25 -1.80 1.07
N ALA A 72 -7.86 -2.59 0.17
CA ALA A 72 -9.28 -2.66 -0.03
C ALA A 72 -9.84 -4.03 0.38
N ALA A 73 -10.94 -4.02 1.12
CA ALA A 73 -11.68 -5.24 1.46
C ALA A 73 -13.19 -4.98 1.48
N LYS A 74 -13.96 -6.08 1.50
CA LYS A 74 -15.41 -5.99 1.65
C LYS A 74 -15.76 -5.39 3.02
N ASP A 75 -16.75 -4.51 3.05
CA ASP A 75 -17.26 -3.99 4.31
C ASP A 75 -18.02 -5.09 5.07
N LEU A 76 -17.45 -5.52 6.20
CA LEU A 76 -18.03 -6.55 7.07
C LEU A 76 -18.78 -5.95 8.26
N ARG A 77 -18.83 -4.62 8.44
CA ARG A 77 -19.44 -3.98 9.62
C ARG A 77 -20.93 -4.29 9.81
N SER A 78 -21.63 -4.66 8.72
CA SER A 78 -23.04 -5.05 8.75
C SER A 78 -23.27 -6.57 8.92
N GLN A 79 -22.23 -7.42 8.86
CA GLN A 79 -22.41 -8.87 8.88
C GLN A 79 -21.65 -9.53 10.04
N ALA A 80 -22.29 -10.51 10.69
CA ALA A 80 -21.71 -11.38 11.71
C ALA A 80 -20.41 -12.13 11.29
N LYS A 81 -19.97 -11.95 10.02
CA LYS A 81 -18.76 -12.48 9.39
C LYS A 81 -17.44 -11.91 9.93
N ALA A 82 -17.45 -10.76 10.61
CA ALA A 82 -16.27 -10.28 11.34
C ALA A 82 -15.74 -11.31 12.37
N ARG A 83 -16.58 -12.26 12.80
CA ARG A 83 -16.23 -13.34 13.73
C ARG A 83 -15.76 -14.65 13.06
N LYS A 84 -15.81 -14.74 11.72
CA LYS A 84 -15.50 -15.99 10.96
C LYS A 84 -14.13 -16.00 10.27
N GLY A 85 -13.25 -15.05 10.56
CA GLY A 85 -11.86 -15.08 10.08
C GLY A 85 -11.60 -14.40 8.73
N ASP A 86 -12.58 -13.73 8.11
CA ASP A 86 -12.30 -12.85 6.96
C ASP A 86 -11.49 -11.63 7.43
N ALA A 87 -10.28 -11.45 6.91
CA ALA A 87 -9.45 -10.28 7.19
C ALA A 87 -10.08 -9.02 6.59
N GLY A 88 -10.72 -8.20 7.43
CA GLY A 88 -11.20 -6.89 7.03
C GLY A 88 -10.06 -5.93 6.65
N ALA A 89 -10.39 -4.83 5.97
CA ALA A 89 -9.39 -3.86 5.47
C ALA A 89 -8.46 -3.34 6.57
N ALA A 90 -8.96 -3.18 7.81
CA ALA A 90 -8.16 -2.77 8.96
C ALA A 90 -7.12 -3.83 9.41
N THR A 91 -7.42 -5.11 9.26
CA THR A 91 -6.46 -6.20 9.53
C THR A 91 -5.39 -6.25 8.45
N LEU A 92 -5.82 -6.17 7.19
CA LEU A 92 -4.93 -6.22 6.04
C LEU A 92 -3.95 -5.04 5.98
N VAL A 93 -4.38 -3.80 6.30
CA VAL A 93 -3.47 -2.64 6.33
C VAL A 93 -2.44 -2.76 7.46
N ARG A 94 -2.79 -3.40 8.58
CA ARG A 94 -1.82 -3.71 9.65
C ARG A 94 -0.84 -4.80 9.23
N ALA A 95 -1.30 -5.81 8.48
CA ALA A 95 -0.42 -6.83 7.90
C ALA A 95 0.56 -6.20 6.91
N ALA A 96 0.09 -5.29 6.03
CA ALA A 96 0.95 -4.53 5.13
C ALA A 96 2.01 -3.72 5.89
N LEU A 97 1.62 -3.04 6.98
CA LEU A 97 2.57 -2.34 7.84
C LEU A 97 3.65 -3.28 8.39
N GLN A 98 3.28 -4.49 8.86
CA GLN A 98 4.24 -5.46 9.37
C GLN A 98 5.18 -5.98 8.30
N ALA A 99 4.66 -6.25 7.10
CA ALA A 99 5.44 -6.75 5.96
C ALA A 99 6.48 -5.74 5.45
N LEU A 100 6.15 -4.44 5.51
CA LEU A 100 6.96 -3.39 4.87
C LEU A 100 7.87 -2.62 5.82
N ARG A 101 7.48 -2.42 7.07
CA ARG A 101 8.24 -1.56 8.01
C ARG A 101 9.68 -2.05 8.16
N GLY A 102 10.64 -1.13 8.01
CA GLY A 102 12.06 -1.41 8.22
C GLY A 102 12.73 -2.23 7.11
N GLN A 103 12.02 -2.57 6.03
CA GLN A 103 12.58 -3.28 4.89
C GLN A 103 13.28 -2.31 3.93
N ASN A 104 14.37 -2.76 3.31
CA ASN A 104 14.97 -2.11 2.13
C ASN A 104 14.57 -2.80 0.82
N LEU A 105 13.73 -3.84 0.90
CA LEU A 105 13.21 -4.60 -0.24
C LEU A 105 14.29 -5.21 -1.16
N GLY A 106 15.53 -5.35 -0.67
CA GLY A 106 16.66 -5.79 -1.51
C GLY A 106 17.16 -4.72 -2.50
N LEU A 107 16.79 -3.46 -2.29
CA LEU A 107 17.20 -2.30 -3.09
C LEU A 107 18.18 -1.42 -2.28
N GLU A 108 18.96 -0.61 -3.01
CA GLU A 108 19.85 0.43 -2.46
C GLU A 108 19.03 1.67 -2.07
N ILE A 109 18.16 1.51 -1.08
CA ILE A 109 17.29 2.55 -0.54
C ILE A 109 17.38 2.58 0.98
N GLU A 110 17.04 3.72 1.60
CA GLU A 110 16.77 3.76 3.02
C GLU A 110 15.64 2.78 3.40
N ARG A 111 15.68 2.25 4.62
CA ARG A 111 14.60 1.39 5.12
C ARG A 111 13.26 2.13 5.09
N LEU A 112 12.21 1.46 4.61
CA LEU A 112 10.86 1.98 4.58
C LEU A 112 10.38 2.39 5.98
N LYS A 113 9.95 3.64 6.10
CA LYS A 113 9.45 4.27 7.33
C LYS A 113 7.94 4.48 7.20
N PRO A 114 7.12 3.98 8.13
CA PRO A 114 5.69 4.27 8.13
C PRO A 114 5.43 5.71 8.54
N GLU A 115 4.55 6.39 7.82
CA GLU A 115 4.16 7.78 8.09
C GLU A 115 2.74 7.89 8.65
N GLY A 116 1.84 7.00 8.24
CA GLY A 116 0.46 7.02 8.74
C GLY A 116 -0.42 5.92 8.18
N ILE A 117 -1.52 5.66 8.87
CA ILE A 117 -2.65 4.86 8.36
C ILE A 117 -3.89 5.74 8.41
N SER A 118 -4.62 5.82 7.30
CA SER A 118 -5.83 6.64 7.19
C SER A 118 -6.96 5.87 6.51
N LEU A 119 -8.21 6.19 6.85
CA LEU A 119 -9.37 5.73 6.08
C LEU A 119 -9.43 6.59 4.82
N VAL A 120 -9.25 5.98 3.65
CA VAL A 120 -9.20 6.69 2.37
C VAL A 120 -10.57 6.74 1.72
N TYR A 121 -11.28 5.61 1.71
CA TYR A 121 -12.57 5.50 1.04
C TYR A 121 -13.47 4.47 1.73
N THR A 122 -14.77 4.75 1.72
CA THR A 122 -15.80 3.83 2.20
C THR A 122 -17.04 3.95 1.33
N ALA A 123 -17.57 2.81 0.91
CA ALA A 123 -18.81 2.71 0.15
C ALA A 123 -19.55 1.44 0.58
N ARG A 124 -20.80 1.28 0.14
CA ARG A 124 -21.58 0.08 0.46
C ARG A 124 -20.86 -1.17 -0.04
N GLY A 125 -20.35 -1.98 0.90
CA GLY A 125 -19.64 -3.22 0.60
C GLY A 125 -18.15 -3.07 0.33
N LEU A 126 -17.55 -1.89 0.51
CA LEU A 126 -16.11 -1.63 0.29
C LEU A 126 -15.55 -0.68 1.35
N VAL A 127 -14.41 -1.04 1.93
CA VAL A 127 -13.61 -0.17 2.79
C VAL A 127 -12.17 -0.16 2.29
N VAL A 128 -11.56 1.02 2.21
CA VAL A 128 -10.18 1.22 1.78
C VAL A 128 -9.42 2.00 2.84
N TYR A 129 -8.31 1.42 3.31
CA TYR A 129 -7.32 2.11 4.15
C TYR A 129 -6.06 2.39 3.34
N GLY A 130 -5.44 3.54 3.57
CA GLY A 130 -4.12 3.88 3.06
C GLY A 130 -3.08 3.66 4.14
N LEU A 131 -1.93 3.09 3.77
CA LEU A 131 -0.70 3.07 4.54
C LEU A 131 0.34 3.91 3.81
N ASP A 132 0.70 5.05 4.39
CA ASP A 132 1.73 5.93 3.84
C ASP A 132 3.10 5.51 4.37
N MET A 133 4.06 5.40 3.45
CA MET A 133 5.44 4.98 3.70
C MET A 133 6.39 5.95 3.00
N SER A 134 7.54 6.22 3.61
CA SER A 134 8.64 6.95 2.97
C SER A 134 9.94 6.16 2.97
N THR A 135 10.80 6.48 2.01
CA THR A 135 12.18 6.02 1.90
C THR A 135 13.02 7.15 1.31
N GLY A 136 14.28 6.89 1.01
CA GLY A 136 15.19 7.80 0.35
C GLY A 136 16.27 7.06 -0.40
N PHE A 137 16.81 7.67 -1.46
CA PHE A 137 17.99 7.21 -2.17
C PHE A 137 18.68 8.38 -2.86
N THR A 138 19.97 8.24 -3.14
CA THR A 138 20.76 9.26 -3.85
C THR A 138 20.64 9.05 -5.36
N LEU A 139 20.45 10.15 -6.10
CA LEU A 139 20.42 10.21 -7.57
C LEU A 139 21.82 10.29 -8.18
#